data_AF-A0A261PZ36-F1
#
_entry.id   AF-A0A261PZ36-F1
#
_cell.length_a   1.000
_cell.length_b   1.000
_cell.length_c   1.000
_cell.angle_alpha   90.00
_cell.angle_beta   90.00
_cell.angle_gamma   90.00
#
_symmetry.space_group_name_H-M   'P 1'
#
loop_
_entity.id
_entity.type
_entity.pdbx_description
1 polymer ?
#
loop_
_entity_poly.entity_id
_entity_poly.type
_entity_poly.pdbx_seq_one_letter_code
_entity_poly.pdbx_strand_id
1 'polypeptide(L)'
;MSAFLLGMLGCKKENEVTCKTVSEEVDNQKASEPFHRDSSRVLTFEMFFNDSVSITVGNRVAITGHLSSDLTTGMAQSFSIKAQPGELIRIQMTNDCAYFPLKDGYKYLYLNRNKGKWKVTYSNVGRGYF
;
A
#
# COMPACT_ATOMS: atom_id res chain seq x y z
N MET A 1 44.07 -25.30 -27.33
CA MET A 1 42.66 -25.53 -26.92
C MET A 1 42.63 -25.43 -25.41
N SER A 2 41.81 -24.67 -24.71
CA SER A 2 40.93 -23.54 -24.98
C SER A 2 40.71 -22.91 -23.60
N ALA A 3 40.63 -21.57 -23.55
CA ALA A 3 40.28 -20.83 -22.34
C ALA A 3 38.84 -21.15 -21.89
N PHE A 4 38.61 -21.23 -20.58
CA PHE A 4 37.28 -20.99 -20.00
C PHE A 4 37.41 -20.08 -18.79
N LEU A 5 37.33 -18.78 -19.07
CA LEU A 5 37.01 -17.72 -18.12
C LEU A 5 35.54 -17.90 -17.73
N LEU A 6 35.27 -18.52 -16.59
CA LEU A 6 33.96 -18.43 -15.95
C LEU A 6 33.87 -17.07 -15.27
N GLY A 7 33.30 -16.11 -16.01
CA GLY A 7 32.88 -14.83 -15.47
C GLY A 7 31.90 -15.09 -14.33
N MET A 8 32.31 -14.76 -13.11
CA MET A 8 31.42 -14.58 -11.99
C MET A 8 30.55 -13.35 -12.31
N LEU A 9 29.39 -13.61 -12.93
CA LEU A 9 28.28 -12.69 -12.97
C LEU A 9 27.95 -12.34 -11.52
N GLY A 10 28.43 -11.17 -11.09
CA GLY A 10 28.06 -10.58 -9.82
C GLY A 10 26.54 -10.50 -9.78
N CYS A 11 25.93 -11.33 -8.93
CA CYS A 11 24.57 -11.12 -8.50
C CYS A 11 24.56 -9.73 -7.87
N LYS A 12 24.02 -8.73 -8.58
CA LYS A 12 23.66 -7.46 -7.98
C LYS A 12 22.82 -7.82 -6.76
N LYS A 13 23.33 -7.51 -5.56
CA LYS A 13 22.50 -7.50 -4.36
C LYS A 13 21.27 -6.68 -4.72
N GLU A 14 20.11 -7.32 -4.85
CA GLU A 14 18.85 -6.63 -4.76
C GLU A 14 18.93 -5.79 -3.48
N ASN A 15 18.82 -4.48 -3.62
CA ASN A 15 18.66 -3.62 -2.46
C ASN A 15 17.36 -4.08 -1.79
N GLU A 16 17.49 -4.87 -0.73
CA GLU A 16 16.37 -5.29 0.08
C GLU A 16 15.75 -4.02 0.67
N VAL A 17 14.63 -3.58 0.10
CA VAL A 17 13.94 -2.39 0.54
C VAL A 17 13.35 -2.69 1.90
N THR A 18 13.97 -2.19 2.97
CA THR A 18 13.44 -2.34 4.33
C THR A 18 12.07 -1.66 4.43
N CYS A 19 11.03 -2.44 4.68
CA CYS A 19 9.67 -1.92 4.83
C CYS A 19 9.54 -1.07 6.11
N LYS A 20 8.90 0.08 5.97
CA LYS A 20 8.69 1.05 7.06
C LYS A 20 7.30 0.87 7.67
N THR A 21 7.18 1.11 8.98
CA THR A 21 5.87 1.19 9.63
C THR A 21 5.15 2.47 9.19
N VAL A 22 3.84 2.37 9.03
CA VAL A 22 2.96 3.49 8.65
C VAL A 22 2.43 4.18 9.90
N SER A 23 2.40 5.52 9.92
CA SER A 23 1.70 6.25 10.99
C SER A 23 0.18 6.23 10.75
N GLU A 24 -0.60 6.20 11.83
CA GLU A 24 -2.03 5.96 11.73
C GLU A 24 -2.85 7.14 12.24
N GLU A 25 -3.93 7.44 11.54
CA GLU A 25 -4.91 8.48 11.89
C GLU A 25 -6.33 7.97 11.65
N VAL A 26 -7.31 8.43 12.42
CA VAL A 26 -8.73 8.11 12.23
C VAL A 26 -9.47 9.39 11.90
N ASP A 27 -10.08 9.41 10.72
CA ASP A 27 -11.01 10.45 10.31
C ASP A 27 -12.42 10.02 10.77
N ASN A 28 -13.02 10.81 11.65
CA ASN A 28 -14.34 10.58 12.25
C ASN A 28 -14.45 9.34 13.18
N GLN A 29 -13.98 9.50 14.43
CA GLN A 29 -13.92 8.43 15.46
C GLN A 29 -15.26 7.75 15.79
N LYS A 30 -16.41 8.37 15.49
CA LYS A 30 -17.74 7.83 15.83
C LYS A 30 -18.32 6.89 14.78
N ALA A 31 -17.70 6.78 13.62
CA ALA A 31 -18.32 6.13 12.46
C ALA A 31 -17.97 4.65 12.31
N SER A 32 -17.50 3.93 13.33
CA SER A 32 -17.06 2.54 13.17
C SER A 32 -18.20 1.64 12.66
N GLU A 33 -18.06 1.08 11.46
CA GLU A 33 -19.02 0.10 10.92
C GLU A 33 -18.74 -1.28 11.55
N PRO A 34 -19.76 -2.11 11.82
CA PRO A 34 -19.55 -3.49 12.21
C PRO A 34 -18.72 -4.25 11.16
N PHE A 35 -17.72 -5.01 11.62
CA PHE A 35 -16.95 -5.85 10.73
C PHE A 35 -17.80 -6.95 10.11
N HIS A 36 -17.76 -7.10 8.78
CA HIS A 36 -18.13 -8.35 8.14
C HIS A 36 -16.91 -8.98 7.46
N ARG A 37 -16.77 -10.30 7.64
CA ARG A 37 -15.63 -11.09 7.11
C ARG A 37 -15.42 -10.93 5.60
N ASP A 38 -16.51 -10.69 4.87
CA ASP A 38 -16.52 -10.52 3.43
C ASP A 38 -16.46 -9.05 2.98
N SER A 39 -16.41 -8.10 3.92
CA SER A 39 -16.33 -6.69 3.60
C SER A 39 -15.02 -6.39 2.86
N SER A 40 -15.15 -5.78 1.69
CA SER A 40 -14.01 -5.16 1.03
C SER A 40 -13.53 -3.93 1.79
N ARG A 41 -12.29 -3.55 1.52
CA ARG A 41 -11.66 -2.30 1.94
C ARG A 41 -11.25 -1.55 0.71
N VAL A 42 -11.46 -0.24 0.72
CA VAL A 42 -11.05 0.64 -0.36
C VAL A 42 -9.75 1.31 0.07
N LEU A 43 -8.64 0.92 -0.54
CA LEU A 43 -7.33 1.54 -0.35
C LEU A 43 -7.18 2.62 -1.40
N THR A 44 -7.08 3.87 -0.96
CA THR A 44 -6.95 5.00 -1.84
C THR A 44 -5.61 5.67 -1.62
N PHE A 45 -4.79 5.73 -2.66
CA PHE A 45 -3.53 6.45 -2.65
C PHE A 45 -3.79 7.92 -2.98
N GLU A 46 -3.27 8.82 -2.16
CA GLU A 46 -3.39 10.28 -2.36
C GLU A 46 -2.35 10.77 -3.40
N MET A 47 -1.78 11.96 -3.22
CA MET A 47 -0.85 12.58 -4.15
C MET A 47 0.60 12.03 -4.06
N PHE A 48 1.40 12.34 -5.07
CA PHE A 48 2.84 12.02 -5.20
C PHE A 48 3.20 10.54 -5.43
N PHE A 49 2.37 9.84 -6.21
CA PHE A 49 2.67 8.51 -6.74
C PHE A 49 2.85 8.54 -8.25
N ASN A 50 3.95 7.99 -8.72
CA ASN A 50 4.19 7.66 -10.13
C ASN A 50 5.13 6.45 -10.18
N ASP A 51 4.65 5.30 -9.71
CA ASP A 51 5.46 4.10 -9.54
C ASP A 51 4.59 2.83 -9.58
N SER A 52 5.22 1.70 -9.87
CA SER A 52 4.61 0.39 -9.73
C SER A 52 4.37 0.07 -8.27
N VAL A 53 3.24 -0.56 -7.99
CA VAL A 53 2.81 -0.97 -6.65
C VAL A 53 2.42 -2.44 -6.64
N SER A 54 2.79 -3.14 -5.57
CA SER A 54 2.25 -4.43 -5.18
C SER A 54 1.71 -4.33 -3.75
N ILE A 55 0.45 -4.73 -3.56
CA ILE A 55 -0.22 -4.73 -2.26
C ILE A 55 -0.45 -6.17 -1.85
N THR A 56 0.10 -6.54 -0.70
CA THR A 56 -0.05 -7.87 -0.09
C THR A 56 -0.91 -7.76 1.17
N VAL A 57 -1.81 -8.71 1.36
CA VAL A 57 -2.60 -8.87 2.59
C VAL A 57 -2.22 -10.21 3.21
N GLY A 58 -1.64 -10.19 4.40
CA GLY A 58 -1.00 -11.35 4.99
C GLY A 58 0.10 -11.89 4.07
N ASN A 59 -0.09 -13.10 3.54
CA ASN A 59 0.87 -13.77 2.65
C ASN A 59 0.44 -13.80 1.17
N ARG A 60 -0.66 -13.12 0.80
CA ARG A 60 -1.18 -13.14 -0.58
C ARG A 60 -1.08 -11.78 -1.24
N VAL A 61 -0.65 -11.76 -2.49
CA VAL A 61 -0.71 -10.56 -3.34
C VAL A 61 -2.17 -10.29 -3.67
N ALA A 62 -2.67 -9.12 -3.27
CA ALA A 62 -4.03 -8.68 -3.51
C ALA A 62 -4.13 -7.82 -4.78
N ILE A 63 -3.14 -6.96 -5.03
CA ILE A 63 -3.11 -6.03 -6.16
C ILE A 63 -1.69 -5.89 -6.68
N THR A 64 -1.56 -5.76 -7.99
CA THR A 64 -0.37 -5.24 -8.67
C THR A 64 -0.81 -4.23 -9.71
N GLY A 65 -0.10 -3.11 -9.85
CA GLY A 65 -0.45 -2.09 -10.84
C GLY A 65 0.54 -0.94 -10.88
N HIS A 66 0.22 0.08 -11.67
CA HIS A 66 0.96 1.34 -11.71
C HIS A 66 0.09 2.45 -11.13
N LEU A 67 0.62 3.15 -10.13
CA LEU A 67 -0.04 4.32 -9.54
C LEU A 67 0.42 5.58 -10.27
N SER A 68 -0.51 6.41 -10.69
CA SER A 68 -0.24 7.75 -11.21
C SER A 68 -1.16 8.76 -10.53
N SER A 69 -0.60 9.69 -9.77
CA SER A 69 -1.34 10.79 -9.16
C SER A 69 -1.92 11.72 -10.22
N ASP A 70 -3.22 11.94 -10.13
CA ASP A 70 -3.88 13.08 -10.73
C ASP A 70 -3.66 14.30 -9.81
N LEU A 71 -2.92 15.28 -10.33
CA LEU A 71 -2.57 16.49 -9.60
C LEU A 71 -3.76 17.44 -9.40
N THR A 72 -4.85 17.25 -10.14
CA THR A 72 -6.07 18.07 -10.02
C THR A 72 -6.95 17.61 -8.86
N THR A 73 -7.08 16.29 -8.68
CA THR A 73 -7.86 15.69 -7.59
C THR A 73 -7.04 15.43 -6.34
N GLY A 74 -5.71 15.45 -6.44
CA GLY A 74 -4.80 15.17 -5.33
C GLY A 74 -4.73 13.68 -4.96
N MET A 75 -5.19 12.79 -5.85
CA MET A 75 -5.32 11.36 -5.63
C MET A 75 -4.68 10.56 -6.76
N ALA A 76 -4.12 9.39 -6.47
CA ALA A 76 -3.55 8.50 -7.47
C ALA A 76 -4.51 7.44 -7.96
N GLN A 77 -4.97 6.57 -7.06
CA GLN A 77 -5.86 5.49 -7.45
C GLN A 77 -6.48 4.85 -6.22
N SER A 78 -7.66 4.26 -6.40
CA SER A 78 -8.29 3.41 -5.40
C SER A 78 -8.28 1.95 -5.84
N PHE A 79 -8.04 1.04 -4.90
CA PHE A 79 -8.18 -0.39 -5.09
C PHE A 79 -9.12 -0.97 -4.04
N SER A 80 -9.94 -1.94 -4.45
CA SER A 80 -10.71 -2.75 -3.51
C SER A 80 -9.92 -4.01 -3.15
N ILE A 81 -9.64 -4.21 -1.87
CA ILE A 81 -9.05 -5.44 -1.34
C ILE A 81 -10.03 -6.14 -0.41
N LYS A 82 -9.91 -7.46 -0.28
CA LYS A 82 -10.50 -8.19 0.86
C LYS A 82 -9.44 -8.30 1.94
N ALA A 83 -9.74 -7.93 3.17
CA ALA A 83 -8.80 -8.04 4.29
C ALA A 83 -9.58 -8.06 5.63
N GLN A 84 -9.10 -8.86 6.57
CA GLN A 84 -9.65 -8.98 7.91
C GLN A 84 -8.86 -8.11 8.90
N PRO A 85 -9.50 -7.60 9.97
CA PRO A 85 -8.82 -6.90 11.04
C PRO A 85 -7.64 -7.70 11.58
N GLY A 86 -6.53 -7.02 11.82
CA GLY A 86 -5.27 -7.61 12.24
C GLY A 86 -4.43 -8.21 11.10
N GLU A 87 -4.98 -8.42 9.90
CA GLU A 87 -4.14 -8.83 8.76
C GLU A 87 -3.13 -7.73 8.42
N LEU A 88 -1.89 -8.15 8.15
CA LEU A 88 -0.82 -7.25 7.76
C LEU A 88 -1.01 -6.81 6.32
N ILE A 89 -1.16 -5.51 6.09
CA ILE A 89 -1.11 -4.92 4.76
C ILE A 89 0.33 -4.49 4.50
N ARG A 90 0.91 -4.96 3.39
CA ARG A 90 2.23 -4.53 2.90
C ARG A 90 2.08 -3.90 1.53
N ILE A 91 2.66 -2.72 1.37
CA ILE A 91 2.72 -1.95 0.12
C ILE A 91 4.17 -1.93 -0.31
N GLN A 92 4.47 -2.56 -1.44
CA GLN A 92 5.78 -2.57 -2.06
C GLN A 92 5.76 -1.70 -3.31
N MET A 93 6.74 -0.82 -3.41
CA MET A 93 7.05 -0.02 -4.61
C MET A 93 8.48 -0.31 -5.05
N THR A 94 8.89 0.24 -6.20
CA THR A 94 10.20 -0.02 -6.79
C THR A 94 11.35 0.29 -5.82
N ASN A 95 11.26 1.39 -5.07
CA ASN A 95 12.32 1.85 -4.15
C ASN A 95 11.81 2.16 -2.73
N ASP A 96 10.61 1.71 -2.38
CA ASP A 96 10.01 2.02 -1.08
C ASP A 96 9.07 0.89 -0.66
N CYS A 97 8.92 0.70 0.64
CA CYS A 97 8.01 -0.29 1.18
C CYS A 97 7.41 0.20 2.49
N ALA A 98 6.14 -0.11 2.70
CA ALA A 98 5.40 0.23 3.91
C ALA A 98 4.55 -0.95 4.39
N TYR A 99 4.31 -1.04 5.69
CA TYR A 99 3.38 -2.02 6.25
C TYR A 99 2.64 -1.51 7.47
N PHE A 100 1.45 -2.06 7.69
CA PHE A 100 0.62 -1.80 8.87
C PHE A 100 -0.42 -2.92 9.08
N PRO A 101 -0.79 -3.22 10.33
CA PRO A 101 -1.93 -4.09 10.60
C PRO A 101 -3.25 -3.37 10.29
N LEU A 102 -4.19 -4.06 9.65
CA LEU A 102 -5.50 -3.48 9.35
C LEU A 102 -6.31 -3.27 10.64
N LYS A 103 -6.73 -2.04 10.92
CA LYS A 103 -7.72 -1.77 11.98
C LYS A 103 -9.12 -2.24 11.59
N ASP A 104 -9.86 -2.65 12.61
CA ASP A 104 -11.27 -2.97 12.46
C ASP A 104 -12.14 -1.73 12.30
N GLY A 105 -13.31 -1.91 11.71
CA GLY A 105 -14.41 -0.97 11.72
C GLY A 105 -14.29 0.18 10.73
N TYR A 106 -13.36 0.12 9.77
CA TYR A 106 -13.16 1.16 8.75
C TYR A 106 -13.16 0.58 7.33
N LYS A 107 -14.00 1.13 6.45
CA LYS A 107 -14.12 0.72 5.05
C LYS A 107 -13.05 1.34 4.15
N TYR A 108 -12.69 2.59 4.38
CA TYR A 108 -11.76 3.36 3.55
C TYR A 108 -10.42 3.56 4.25
N LEU A 109 -9.34 3.39 3.50
CA LEU A 109 -7.96 3.61 3.93
C LEU A 109 -7.29 4.58 2.97
N TYR A 110 -7.05 5.81 3.41
CA TYR A 110 -6.34 6.81 2.63
C TYR A 110 -4.86 6.75 2.93
N LEU A 111 -4.06 6.49 1.90
CA LEU A 111 -2.62 6.30 1.99
C LEU A 111 -1.92 7.52 1.42
N ASN A 112 -1.16 8.18 2.30
CA ASN A 112 -0.30 9.29 1.93
C ASN A 112 1.16 8.89 2.08
N ARG A 113 2.00 9.34 1.15
CA ARG A 113 3.44 9.29 1.28
C ARG A 113 4.04 10.68 1.06
N ASN A 114 4.62 11.25 2.12
CA ASN A 114 5.34 12.52 2.04
C ASN A 114 6.79 12.33 2.45
N LYS A 115 7.73 12.58 1.54
CA LYS A 115 9.19 12.44 1.77
C LYS A 115 9.57 11.09 2.40
N GLY A 116 8.97 10.00 1.92
CA GLY A 116 9.22 8.64 2.39
C GLY A 116 8.61 8.27 3.75
N LYS A 117 7.84 9.17 4.36
CA LYS A 117 7.01 8.88 5.54
C LYS A 117 5.60 8.51 5.08
N TRP A 118 5.15 7.36 5.53
CA TRP A 118 3.84 6.81 5.20
C TRP A 118 2.83 7.12 6.29
N LYS A 119 1.62 7.49 5.88
CA LYS A 119 0.46 7.64 6.76
C LYS A 119 -0.73 6.88 6.18
N VAL A 120 -1.49 6.22 7.04
CA VAL A 120 -2.82 5.68 6.73
C VAL A 120 -3.86 6.41 7.56
N THR A 121 -4.86 6.96 6.89
CA THR A 121 -6.04 7.57 7.51
C THR A 121 -7.24 6.65 7.31
N TYR A 122 -7.82 6.17 8.40
CA TYR A 122 -8.97 5.29 8.42
C TYR A 122 -10.29 6.09 8.41
N SER A 123 -11.27 5.69 7.62
CA SER A 123 -12.60 6.33 7.58
C SER A 123 -13.70 5.36 7.16
N ASN A 124 -14.95 5.67 7.53
CA ASN A 124 -16.15 5.07 6.93
C ASN A 124 -16.89 6.02 5.99
N VAL A 125 -16.38 7.24 5.86
CA VAL A 125 -16.88 8.18 4.87
C VAL A 125 -15.97 8.09 3.65
N GLY A 126 -16.56 7.67 2.54
CA GLY A 126 -15.91 7.77 1.25
C GLY A 126 -15.71 9.26 0.96
N ARG A 127 -14.47 9.67 0.75
CA ARG A 127 -14.13 10.99 0.23
C ARG A 127 -14.52 10.94 -1.24
N GLY A 128 -15.79 11.25 -1.50
CA GLY A 128 -16.37 11.18 -2.82
C GLY A 128 -15.70 12.19 -3.73
N TYR A 129 -14.87 11.73 -4.65
CA TYR A 129 -14.30 12.54 -5.71
C TYR A 129 -14.45 11.71 -6.98
N PHE A 130 -15.42 12.12 -7.80
CA PHE A 130 -15.72 11.57 -9.12
C PHE A 130 -14.73 12.12 -10.14
#